data_AF-A0A832E3Y1-F1
#
_entry.id   AF-A0A832E3Y1-F1
#
_cell.length_a   1.000
_cell.length_b   1.000
_cell.length_c   1.000
_cell.angle_alpha   90.00
_cell.angle_beta   90.00
_cell.angle_gamma   90.00
#
_symmetry.space_group_name_H-M   'P 1'
#
loop_
_entity.id
_entity.type
_entity.pdbx_description
1 polymer ?
#
loop_
_entity_poly.entity_id
_entity_poly.type
_entity_poly.pdbx_seq_one_letter_code
_entity_poly.pdbx_strand_id
1 'polypeptide(L)'
;MSMWTKTTDKNESSPRERSAKIVFTLTLFFAFVLIFSRNVYASPTVTYLIHVYDYGNSSVSILISDTESGNVFTFTPKFENYTVEAVSGTFQVINQTAVTYFYDNYTISYQPGGDGVFRLNISFMFPYASLSTGSRAWFMTPLLGAPRKARVFVNVTLDNFGKLLSSDPQPIDQQGNKLSFMVLDAYIGSRVAIEYQLAQPLEERNFTFNVEGTEVTIKAPTIYTGLAKKIANIYGKTKSLLDYVFVESFDKLEFQLFLPRLRDVSTLGYVRGEEINVGGSGPIWINIALLRYVPGYFETTVVHEYVHKALARAGVEANSQLRWFHEGTAQYVALEICKQAGINVSFLEKERDSAFKYVEENIEDFGFLQNWNTILDQGLAYAASEYLVTELAERYGGLSFIRRVVQEATKVGPIKTNSKLVQILSYAAGENLAPQFRDWGFAIELEDENFPLPHLKLISILIIAGVAIFSMYILIRYVVMRGKKPVGDFYMQCPHCGAIISKDVYFCPYCGREVKELEIELHPSDWETFESD
;
A
#
# COMPACT_ATOMS: atom_id res chain seq x y z
N MET A 1 -18.38 38.19 99.51
CA MET A 1 -18.12 37.31 100.66
C MET A 1 -17.54 36.02 100.10
N SER A 2 -16.31 35.65 100.51
CA SER A 2 -15.64 34.35 100.29
C SER A 2 -15.27 33.99 98.83
N MET A 3 -14.10 33.43 98.47
CA MET A 3 -12.79 33.24 99.10
C MET A 3 -11.86 32.74 97.98
N TRP A 4 -10.58 33.03 98.13
CA TRP A 4 -9.48 32.51 97.31
C TRP A 4 -9.36 30.98 97.35
N THR A 5 -8.87 30.37 96.26
CA THR A 5 -7.74 29.42 96.31
C THR A 5 -7.06 29.26 94.94
N LYS A 6 -5.79 29.66 94.88
CA LYS A 6 -4.80 29.21 93.90
C LYS A 6 -4.34 27.80 94.29
N THR A 7 -4.27 26.89 93.34
CA THR A 7 -3.44 25.68 93.42
C THR A 7 -2.67 25.53 92.12
N THR A 8 -1.41 25.96 92.15
CA THR A 8 -0.39 25.62 91.15
C THR A 8 0.22 24.28 91.54
N ASP A 9 -0.17 23.20 90.85
CA ASP A 9 0.57 21.94 90.91
C ASP A 9 1.72 21.97 89.92
N LYS A 10 2.92 22.21 90.45
CA LYS A 10 4.18 21.96 89.76
C LYS A 10 4.43 20.46 89.75
N ASN A 11 4.13 19.82 88.63
CA ASN A 11 4.59 18.46 88.37
C ASN A 11 6.07 18.52 87.95
N GLU A 12 6.97 18.68 88.93
CA GLU A 12 8.42 18.60 88.75
C GLU A 12 8.82 17.13 88.59
N SER A 13 8.73 16.63 87.35
CA SER A 13 9.37 15.38 86.93
C SER A 13 10.86 15.39 87.34
N SER A 14 11.33 14.33 88.00
CA SER A 14 12.69 14.29 88.56
C SER A 14 13.77 14.53 87.47
N PRO A 15 14.97 15.03 87.83
CA PRO A 15 16.06 15.26 86.88
C PRO A 15 16.43 14.01 86.05
N ARG A 16 16.22 12.82 86.63
CA ARG A 16 16.39 11.52 85.95
C ARG A 16 15.31 11.26 84.91
N GLU A 17 14.06 11.59 85.18
CA GLU A 17 12.96 11.43 84.22
C GLU A 17 13.02 12.44 83.08
N ARG A 18 13.48 13.68 83.34
CA ARG A 18 13.73 14.66 82.27
C ARG A 18 14.88 14.21 81.37
N SER A 19 15.97 13.71 81.96
CA SER A 19 17.11 13.18 81.20
C SER A 19 16.72 11.96 80.37
N ALA A 20 15.94 11.03 80.95
CA ALA A 20 15.47 9.84 80.25
C ALA A 20 14.51 10.18 79.09
N LYS A 21 13.60 11.15 79.29
CA LYS A 21 12.72 11.64 78.22
C LYS A 21 13.51 12.33 77.11
N ILE A 22 14.49 13.18 77.44
CA ILE A 22 15.32 13.86 76.45
C ILE A 22 16.14 12.85 75.63
N VAL A 23 16.77 11.87 76.28
CA VAL A 23 17.51 10.81 75.59
C VAL A 23 16.58 9.97 74.72
N PHE A 24 15.40 9.58 75.21
CA PHE A 24 14.43 8.82 74.43
C PHE A 24 13.92 9.61 73.21
N THR A 25 13.63 10.90 73.36
CA THR A 25 13.21 11.78 72.25
C THR A 25 14.33 12.00 71.25
N LEU A 26 15.58 12.16 71.68
CA LEU A 26 16.73 12.26 70.80
C LEU A 26 17.00 10.96 70.05
N THR A 27 16.86 9.81 70.70
CA THR A 27 17.00 8.49 70.06
C THR A 27 15.87 8.24 69.05
N LEU A 28 14.63 8.61 69.38
CA LEU A 28 13.51 8.57 68.43
C LEU A 28 13.71 9.51 67.26
N PHE A 29 14.21 10.73 67.50
CA PHE A 29 14.52 11.69 66.44
C PHE A 29 15.67 11.17 65.56
N PHE A 30 16.71 10.58 66.14
CA PHE A 30 17.84 10.00 65.40
C PHE A 30 17.41 8.75 64.61
N ALA A 31 16.57 7.89 65.18
CA ALA A 31 15.96 6.77 64.49
C ALA A 31 15.00 7.26 63.38
N PHE A 32 14.25 8.33 63.60
CA PHE A 32 13.38 8.95 62.60
C PHE A 32 14.21 9.58 61.47
N VAL A 33 15.32 10.25 61.78
CA VAL A 33 16.28 10.75 60.78
C VAL A 33 16.92 9.59 60.03
N LEU A 34 17.26 8.47 60.66
CA LEU A 34 17.80 7.27 59.99
C LEU A 34 16.76 6.53 59.13
N ILE A 35 15.49 6.53 59.56
CA ILE A 35 14.36 5.90 58.83
C ILE A 35 13.90 6.79 57.67
N PHE A 36 13.97 8.12 57.81
CA PHE A 36 13.65 9.09 56.75
C PHE A 36 14.85 9.49 55.89
N SER A 37 16.08 9.24 56.34
CA SER A 37 17.26 9.10 55.49
C SER A 37 17.28 7.74 54.81
N ARG A 38 16.09 7.15 54.57
CA ARG A 38 15.89 6.20 53.48
C ARG A 38 16.73 6.71 52.33
N ASN A 39 17.75 5.92 52.00
CA ASN A 39 18.66 6.14 50.91
C ASN A 39 17.88 6.81 49.77
N VAL A 40 18.18 8.07 49.47
CA VAL A 40 17.91 8.58 48.13
C VAL A 40 18.85 7.74 47.28
N TYR A 41 18.41 6.52 46.94
CA TYR A 41 19.17 5.61 46.11
C TYR A 41 19.51 6.42 44.86
N ALA A 42 20.80 6.62 44.66
CA ALA A 42 21.25 7.37 43.51
C ALA A 42 20.67 6.66 42.28
N SER A 43 19.85 7.40 41.55
CA SER A 43 19.21 6.86 40.37
C SER A 43 20.08 7.19 39.17
N PRO A 44 20.36 6.22 38.28
CA PRO A 44 21.20 6.48 37.13
C PRO A 44 20.60 7.63 36.32
N THR A 45 21.47 8.49 35.84
CA THR A 45 21.08 9.63 35.00
C THR A 45 21.51 9.34 33.58
N VAL A 46 20.57 9.43 32.64
CA VAL A 46 20.78 9.23 31.21
C VAL A 46 20.52 10.57 30.53
N THR A 47 21.56 11.18 29.97
CA THR A 47 21.48 12.49 29.31
C THR A 47 21.79 12.34 27.83
N TYR A 48 20.85 12.69 26.98
CA TYR A 48 21.04 12.78 25.53
C TYR A 48 21.48 14.20 25.19
N LEU A 49 22.69 14.35 24.67
CA LEU A 49 23.18 15.60 24.08
C LEU A 49 23.07 15.48 22.58
N ILE A 50 22.28 16.36 21.97
CA ILE A 50 21.98 16.32 20.54
C ILE A 50 22.28 17.68 19.93
N HIS A 51 23.13 17.71 18.91
CA HIS A 51 23.39 18.90 18.11
C HIS A 51 22.91 18.66 16.69
N VAL A 52 21.87 19.39 16.29
CA VAL A 52 21.27 19.35 14.96
C VAL A 52 21.92 20.43 14.11
N TYR A 53 22.57 20.01 13.04
CA TYR A 53 23.23 20.90 12.09
C TYR A 53 22.23 21.57 11.14
N ASP A 54 22.66 22.66 10.49
CA ASP A 54 21.83 23.44 9.57
C ASP A 54 21.36 22.68 8.31
N TYR A 55 22.05 21.58 7.97
CA TYR A 55 21.68 20.64 6.92
C TYR A 55 20.82 19.45 7.40
N GLY A 56 20.40 19.44 8.68
CA GLY A 56 19.37 18.54 9.21
C GLY A 56 19.86 17.23 9.84
N ASN A 57 21.12 16.82 9.69
CA ASN A 57 21.64 15.69 10.47
C ASN A 57 21.97 16.12 11.90
N SER A 58 22.18 15.17 12.82
CA SER A 58 22.67 15.49 14.16
C SER A 58 23.80 14.58 14.63
N SER A 59 24.64 15.10 15.51
CA SER A 59 25.43 14.27 16.42
C SER A 59 24.63 13.97 17.69
N VAL A 60 24.77 12.75 18.20
CA VAL A 60 24.11 12.30 19.43
C VAL A 60 25.18 11.73 20.36
N SER A 61 25.17 12.18 21.60
CA SER A 61 25.95 11.59 22.69
C SER A 61 25.02 11.24 23.85
N ILE A 62 25.01 9.97 24.24
CA ILE A 62 24.26 9.46 25.39
C ILE A 62 25.25 9.34 26.54
N LEU A 63 25.07 10.19 27.55
CA LEU A 63 25.85 10.18 28.77
C LEU A 63 25.09 9.44 29.86
N ILE A 64 25.68 8.35 30.35
CA ILE A 64 25.13 7.59 31.47
C ILE A 64 26.04 7.83 32.68
N SER A 65 25.45 8.23 33.80
CA SER A 65 26.18 8.42 35.05
C SER A 65 25.44 7.93 36.27
N ASP A 66 26.17 7.36 37.22
CA ASP A 66 25.65 6.90 38.51
C ASP A 66 26.75 6.93 39.57
N THR A 67 26.39 6.98 40.85
CA THR A 67 27.32 6.88 41.98
C THR A 67 27.29 5.51 42.64
N GLU A 68 26.34 4.65 42.27
CA GLU A 68 26.23 3.27 42.76
C GLU A 68 26.50 2.28 41.62
N SER A 69 26.84 1.03 41.97
CA SER A 69 26.91 -0.06 40.99
C SER A 69 25.50 -0.51 40.60
N GLY A 70 25.32 -0.90 39.34
CA GLY A 70 23.98 -1.29 38.89
C GLY A 70 23.91 -1.77 37.46
N ASN A 71 22.67 -1.80 36.97
CA ASN A 71 22.36 -2.12 35.58
C ASN A 71 21.52 -0.99 34.99
N VAL A 72 21.76 -0.69 33.72
CA VAL A 72 21.06 0.32 32.95
C VAL A 72 20.94 -0.16 31.51
N PHE A 73 19.94 0.34 30.79
CA PHE A 73 19.84 0.14 29.35
C PHE A 73 19.53 1.45 28.65
N THR A 74 19.89 1.51 27.37
CA THR A 74 19.45 2.53 26.41
C THR A 74 19.24 1.86 25.05
N PHE A 75 18.68 2.60 24.10
CA PHE A 75 18.60 2.14 22.71
C PHE A 75 19.76 2.68 21.89
N THR A 76 20.37 1.80 21.09
CA THR A 76 21.45 2.13 20.15
C THR A 76 20.98 1.86 18.72
N PRO A 77 21.46 2.63 17.72
CA PRO A 77 21.08 2.42 16.33
C PRO A 77 21.67 1.09 15.81
N LYS A 78 20.90 0.39 14.97
CA LYS A 78 21.32 -0.85 14.30
C LYS A 78 22.17 -0.64 13.06
N PHE A 79 21.87 0.42 12.31
CA PHE A 79 22.42 0.67 10.98
C PHE A 79 23.42 1.82 10.94
N GLU A 80 23.65 2.48 12.08
CA GLU A 80 24.64 3.54 12.21
C GLU A 80 25.79 3.04 13.08
N ASN A 81 27.02 3.40 12.70
CA ASN A 81 28.17 3.14 13.55
C ASN A 81 28.10 4.03 14.80
N TYR A 82 28.35 3.43 15.95
CA TYR A 82 28.44 4.14 17.22
C TYR A 82 29.72 3.76 17.97
N THR A 83 30.21 4.69 18.78
CA THR A 83 31.33 4.46 19.70
C THR A 83 30.81 4.34 21.12
N VAL A 84 31.51 3.56 21.94
CA VAL A 84 31.23 3.39 23.37
C VAL A 84 32.54 3.62 24.13
N GLU A 85 32.55 4.57 25.04
CA GLU A 85 33.73 4.94 25.81
C GLU A 85 33.38 5.07 27.31
N ALA A 86 34.08 4.31 28.16
CA ALA A 86 34.00 4.49 29.60
C ALA A 86 34.92 5.64 30.01
N VAL A 87 34.32 6.71 30.53
CA VAL A 87 35.04 7.90 31.01
C VAL A 87 35.49 7.71 32.46
N SER A 88 34.68 7.04 33.29
CA SER A 88 35.07 6.59 34.64
C SER A 88 34.32 5.32 35.03
N GLY A 89 34.97 4.44 35.79
CA GLY A 89 34.44 3.14 36.20
C GLY A 89 34.60 2.06 35.14
N THR A 90 33.96 0.92 35.39
CA THR A 90 34.01 -0.24 34.49
C THR A 90 32.59 -0.70 34.16
N PHE A 91 32.42 -1.34 33.00
CA PHE A 91 31.14 -1.91 32.60
C PHE A 91 31.31 -3.20 31.82
N GLN A 92 30.24 -3.97 31.76
CA GLN A 92 30.09 -5.17 30.93
C GLN A 92 28.75 -5.12 30.21
N VAL A 93 28.75 -5.45 28.93
CA VAL A 93 27.51 -5.57 28.14
C VAL A 93 26.82 -6.87 28.53
N ILE A 94 25.57 -6.77 29.02
CA ILE A 94 24.76 -7.92 29.43
C ILE A 94 23.92 -8.41 28.26
N ASN A 95 23.34 -7.49 27.50
CA ASN A 95 22.43 -7.82 26.41
C ASN A 95 22.50 -6.77 25.30
N GLN A 96 22.45 -7.25 24.05
CA GLN A 96 22.25 -6.45 22.86
C GLN A 96 21.28 -7.17 21.92
N THR A 97 20.00 -6.77 21.96
CA THR A 97 18.93 -7.44 21.19
C THR A 97 18.05 -6.45 20.46
N ALA A 98 17.59 -6.82 19.27
CA ALA A 98 16.62 -6.07 18.48
C ALA A 98 15.35 -5.71 19.28
N VAL A 99 14.98 -4.42 19.26
CA VAL A 99 13.72 -3.92 19.84
C VAL A 99 12.77 -3.45 18.75
N THR A 100 13.28 -2.66 17.82
CA THR A 100 12.53 -2.18 16.64
C THR A 100 13.33 -2.49 15.38
N TYR A 101 12.82 -2.15 14.19
CA TYR A 101 13.61 -2.26 12.97
C TYR A 101 14.94 -1.48 13.07
N PHE A 102 14.94 -0.30 13.71
CA PHE A 102 16.08 0.62 13.74
C PHE A 102 16.97 0.55 14.98
N TYR A 103 16.49 -0.04 16.07
CA TYR A 103 17.17 0.04 17.37
C TYR A 103 17.34 -1.32 18.05
N ASP A 104 18.50 -1.47 18.69
CA ASP A 104 18.79 -2.53 19.66
C ASP A 104 18.65 -2.00 21.09
N ASN A 105 18.24 -2.86 22.00
CA ASN A 105 18.36 -2.67 23.44
C ASN A 105 19.81 -2.93 23.85
N TYR A 106 20.51 -1.91 24.33
CA TYR A 106 21.87 -2.00 24.84
C TYR A 106 21.85 -1.96 26.37
N THR A 107 21.94 -3.13 27.00
CA THR A 107 21.93 -3.28 28.46
C THR A 107 23.32 -3.55 28.99
N ILE A 108 23.72 -2.81 30.02
CA ILE A 108 25.04 -2.95 30.66
C ILE A 108 24.90 -3.13 32.17
N SER A 109 25.90 -3.81 32.75
CA SER A 109 26.20 -3.77 34.18
C SER A 109 27.43 -2.90 34.39
N TYR A 110 27.46 -2.09 35.45
CA TYR A 110 28.54 -1.14 35.68
C TYR A 110 28.90 -0.98 37.17
N GLN A 111 30.13 -0.50 37.39
CA GLN A 111 30.66 -0.16 38.70
C GLN A 111 31.33 1.23 38.66
N PRO A 112 31.12 2.09 39.68
CA PRO A 112 31.79 3.38 39.79
C PRO A 112 33.32 3.26 39.81
N GLY A 113 33.99 4.29 39.28
CA GLY A 113 35.45 4.39 39.29
C GLY A 113 36.03 4.82 40.63
N GLY A 114 37.34 5.07 40.66
CA GLY A 114 38.05 5.53 41.86
C GLY A 114 37.59 6.90 42.37
N ASP A 115 36.92 7.70 41.54
CA ASP A 115 36.28 8.96 41.90
C ASP A 115 34.86 8.80 42.46
N GLY A 116 34.39 7.55 42.64
CA GLY A 116 33.07 7.24 43.17
C GLY A 116 31.93 7.43 42.17
N VAL A 117 32.24 7.62 40.88
CA VAL A 117 31.24 7.84 39.83
C VAL A 117 31.49 6.91 38.64
N PHE A 118 30.43 6.33 38.11
CA PHE A 118 30.44 5.70 36.79
C PHE A 118 30.06 6.73 35.74
N ARG A 119 30.77 6.76 34.61
CA ARG A 119 30.45 7.60 33.44
C ARG A 119 30.72 6.85 32.15
N LEU A 120 29.70 6.74 31.30
CA LEU A 120 29.77 6.18 29.96
C LEU A 120 29.30 7.19 28.93
N ASN A 121 29.99 7.25 27.79
CA ASN A 121 29.54 7.99 26.61
C ASN A 121 29.29 7.01 25.46
N ILE A 122 28.11 7.08 24.85
CA ILE A 122 27.79 6.42 23.58
C ILE A 122 27.54 7.50 22.54
N SER A 123 28.29 7.51 21.43
CA SER A 123 28.18 8.57 20.43
C SER A 123 27.95 8.03 19.03
N PHE A 124 27.07 8.70 18.27
CA PHE A 124 26.77 8.35 16.87
C PHE A 124 26.23 9.54 16.08
N MET A 125 26.24 9.40 14.75
CA MET A 125 25.55 10.32 13.86
C MET A 125 24.12 9.85 13.62
N PHE A 126 23.18 10.78 13.61
CA PHE A 126 21.78 10.50 13.33
C PHE A 126 21.37 11.28 12.06
N PRO A 127 21.31 10.60 10.91
CA PRO A 127 20.96 11.25 9.66
C PRO A 127 19.48 11.65 9.64
N TYR A 128 19.17 12.73 8.93
CA TYR A 128 17.82 13.26 8.80
C TYR A 128 17.13 13.53 10.14
N ALA A 129 17.88 13.92 11.17
CA ALA A 129 17.42 14.22 12.53
C ALA A 129 16.42 15.39 12.60
N SER A 130 16.57 16.36 11.70
CA SER A 130 15.62 17.43 11.44
C SER A 130 15.28 17.47 9.95
N LEU A 131 13.99 17.65 9.67
CA LEU A 131 13.43 17.76 8.33
C LEU A 131 12.92 19.17 8.13
N SER A 132 13.19 19.79 6.98
CA SER A 132 12.97 21.23 6.80
C SER A 132 12.58 21.59 5.37
N THR A 133 11.56 22.43 5.19
CA THR A 133 11.22 23.04 3.89
C THR A 133 10.80 24.49 4.07
N GLY A 134 11.14 25.35 3.11
CA GLY A 134 10.94 26.80 3.22
C GLY A 134 11.49 27.34 4.55
N SER A 135 10.63 27.92 5.38
CA SER A 135 10.98 28.47 6.70
C SER A 135 10.63 27.56 7.89
N ARG A 136 10.13 26.34 7.65
CA ARG A 136 9.68 25.44 8.71
C ARG A 136 10.57 24.21 8.81
N ALA A 137 10.69 23.72 10.04
CA ALA A 137 11.43 22.50 10.35
C ALA A 137 10.73 21.71 11.46
N TRP A 138 10.95 20.40 11.48
CA TRP A 138 10.72 19.60 12.67
C TRP A 138 11.86 18.62 12.93
N PHE A 139 12.23 18.54 14.21
CA PHE A 139 13.20 17.62 14.76
C PHE A 139 12.49 16.55 15.58
N MET A 140 13.02 15.34 15.57
CA MET A 140 12.60 14.30 16.50
C MET A 140 13.82 13.50 16.92
N THR A 141 13.94 13.23 18.21
CA THR A 141 15.08 12.48 18.75
C THR A 141 15.13 11.06 18.18
N PRO A 142 16.30 10.39 18.24
CA PRO A 142 16.31 8.94 18.21
C PRO A 142 15.44 8.35 19.33
N LEU A 143 15.18 7.04 19.27
CA LEU A 143 14.40 6.37 20.30
C LEU A 143 15.11 6.48 21.66
N LEU A 144 14.45 7.07 22.64
CA LEU A 144 14.98 7.23 24.00
C LEU A 144 14.66 5.98 24.80
N GLY A 145 15.63 5.47 25.56
CA GLY A 145 15.50 4.25 26.34
C GLY A 145 16.16 4.39 27.70
N ALA A 146 15.44 4.11 28.78
CA ALA A 146 16.03 4.02 30.12
C ALA A 146 15.14 3.21 31.10
N PRO A 147 15.71 2.60 32.15
CA PRO A 147 14.93 2.01 33.23
C PRO A 147 14.00 3.03 33.91
N ARG A 148 12.84 2.61 34.42
CA ARG A 148 11.85 3.49 35.08
C ARG A 148 12.39 4.34 36.23
N LYS A 149 13.44 3.86 36.91
CA LYS A 149 14.09 4.59 38.00
C LYS A 149 15.07 5.65 37.52
N ALA A 150 15.48 5.63 36.25
CA ALA A 150 16.49 6.54 35.72
C ALA A 150 15.91 7.95 35.51
N ARG A 151 16.74 8.96 35.72
CA ARG A 151 16.41 10.34 35.33
C ARG A 151 16.87 10.56 33.90
N VAL A 152 15.96 10.93 33.02
CA VAL A 152 16.24 11.12 31.60
C VAL A 152 16.17 12.58 31.22
N PHE A 153 17.28 13.11 30.72
CA PHE A 153 17.39 14.47 30.21
C PHE A 153 17.72 14.45 28.72
N VAL A 154 17.14 15.37 27.97
CA VAL A 154 17.45 15.58 26.56
C VAL A 154 17.81 17.04 26.36
N ASN A 155 19.01 17.31 25.86
CA ASN A 155 19.48 18.65 25.53
C ASN A 155 19.70 18.74 24.03
N VAL A 156 18.91 19.57 23.37
CA VAL A 156 18.93 19.75 21.91
C VAL A 156 19.47 21.13 21.60
N THR A 157 20.52 21.20 20.78
CA THR A 157 21.00 22.43 20.15
C THR A 157 20.60 22.41 18.69
N LEU A 158 19.89 23.45 18.24
CA LEU A 158 19.37 23.55 16.87
C LEU A 158 20.11 24.65 16.09
N ASP A 159 20.87 24.28 15.07
CA ASP A 159 21.43 25.26 14.13
C ASP A 159 20.30 25.86 13.27
N ASN A 160 20.50 27.10 12.82
CA ASN A 160 19.51 27.88 12.07
C ASN A 160 18.13 27.99 12.78
N PHE A 161 18.10 27.90 14.11
CA PHE A 161 16.88 28.04 14.89
C PHE A 161 16.43 29.51 14.98
N GLY A 162 15.21 29.79 14.50
CA GLY A 162 14.57 31.10 14.63
C GLY A 162 13.63 31.15 15.83
N LYS A 163 12.61 30.27 15.84
CA LYS A 163 11.56 30.29 16.86
C LYS A 163 10.96 28.91 17.11
N LEU A 164 10.70 28.58 18.37
CA LEU A 164 9.93 27.39 18.74
C LEU A 164 8.45 27.58 18.35
N LEU A 165 7.89 26.63 17.58
CA LEU A 165 6.47 26.61 17.22
C LEU A 165 5.68 25.69 18.14
N SER A 166 6.18 24.46 18.34
CA SER A 166 5.60 23.48 19.26
C SER A 166 6.64 22.44 19.65
N SER A 167 6.40 21.74 20.76
CA SER A 167 7.18 20.56 21.12
C SER A 167 6.37 19.60 21.97
N ASP A 168 6.78 18.34 21.97
CA ASP A 168 6.28 17.32 22.87
C ASP A 168 7.45 16.45 23.35
N PRO A 169 7.74 16.40 24.67
CA PRO A 169 7.17 17.23 25.73
C PRO A 169 7.53 18.73 25.61
N GLN A 170 7.01 19.56 26.50
CA GLN A 170 7.43 20.96 26.63
C GLN A 170 8.84 21.04 27.24
N PRO A 171 9.70 21.98 26.79
CA PRO A 171 11.02 22.16 27.36
C PRO A 171 10.92 22.66 28.80
N ILE A 172 11.81 22.18 29.66
CA ILE A 172 11.97 22.67 31.04
C ILE A 172 12.84 23.93 31.10
N ASP A 173 13.68 24.13 30.07
CA ASP A 173 14.50 25.32 29.90
C ASP A 173 14.75 25.59 28.41
N GLN A 174 14.86 26.87 28.04
CA GLN A 174 15.20 27.31 26.69
C GLN A 174 16.14 28.50 26.76
N GLN A 175 17.34 28.34 26.22
CA GLN A 175 18.35 29.40 26.12
C GLN A 175 18.81 29.56 24.67
N GLY A 176 18.23 30.56 23.99
CA GLY A 176 18.48 30.77 22.56
C GLY A 176 18.07 29.56 21.74
N ASN A 177 19.05 28.91 21.10
CA ASN A 177 18.86 27.71 20.29
C ASN A 177 19.05 26.38 21.04
N LYS A 178 19.21 26.43 22.37
CA LYS A 178 19.34 25.27 23.24
C LYS A 178 18.04 25.02 23.98
N LEU A 179 17.51 23.81 23.86
CA LEU A 179 16.29 23.36 24.51
C LEU A 179 16.59 22.15 25.39
N SER A 180 16.13 22.19 26.63
CA SER A 180 16.31 21.09 27.59
C SER A 180 14.96 20.50 27.97
N PHE A 181 14.90 19.17 28.05
CA PHE A 181 13.70 18.41 28.34
C PHE A 181 13.98 17.39 29.46
N MET A 182 12.97 17.14 30.29
CA MET A 182 12.93 15.99 31.20
C MET A 182 11.91 14.99 30.67
N VAL A 183 12.31 13.73 30.49
CA VAL A 183 11.43 12.66 29.99
C VAL A 183 11.06 11.73 31.14
N LEU A 184 9.77 11.64 31.44
CA LEU A 184 9.26 10.95 32.64
C LEU A 184 9.17 9.43 32.49
N ASP A 185 8.89 8.94 31.29
CA ASP A 185 8.88 7.51 31.00
C ASP A 185 9.57 7.26 29.64
N ALA A 186 10.71 6.57 29.69
CA ALA A 186 11.45 6.11 28.52
C ALA A 186 11.62 4.58 28.52
N TYR A 187 10.89 3.86 29.36
CA TYR A 187 11.09 2.42 29.54
C TYR A 187 10.73 1.61 28.30
N ILE A 188 9.60 1.96 27.65
CA ILE A 188 9.12 1.29 26.42
C ILE A 188 9.56 1.99 25.14
N GLY A 189 10.42 3.01 25.24
CA GLY A 189 10.67 3.95 24.14
C GLY A 189 9.86 5.22 24.28
N SER A 190 10.55 6.36 24.21
CA SER A 190 9.95 7.69 24.14
C SER A 190 10.70 8.57 23.15
N ARG A 191 10.17 9.75 22.83
CA ARG A 191 10.80 10.71 21.92
C ARG A 191 10.52 12.14 22.38
N VAL A 192 11.44 13.04 22.05
CA VAL A 192 11.17 14.47 22.03
C VAL A 192 10.97 14.88 20.58
N ALA A 193 9.89 15.58 20.28
CA ALA A 193 9.61 16.17 18.98
C ALA A 193 9.49 17.68 19.09
N ILE A 194 10.03 18.42 18.11
CA ILE A 194 10.11 19.88 18.12
C ILE A 194 9.74 20.38 16.73
N GLU A 195 8.70 21.21 16.60
CA GLU A 195 8.48 22.05 15.42
C GLU A 195 9.05 23.43 15.66
N TYR A 196 9.78 23.96 14.69
CA TYR A 196 10.39 25.26 14.79
C TYR A 196 10.43 25.98 13.44
N GLN A 197 10.52 27.31 13.52
CA GLN A 197 10.79 28.17 12.39
C GLN A 197 12.30 28.35 12.25
N LEU A 198 12.80 28.28 11.02
CA LEU A 198 14.19 28.56 10.70
C LEU A 198 14.47 30.07 10.77
N ALA A 199 15.66 30.44 11.24
CA ALA A 199 16.12 31.84 11.24
C ALA A 199 16.34 32.34 9.81
N GLN A 200 16.86 31.48 8.93
CA GLN A 200 16.99 31.68 7.50
C GLN A 200 16.24 30.58 6.75
N PRO A 201 15.29 30.91 5.87
CA PRO A 201 14.61 29.93 5.03
C PRO A 201 15.59 29.15 4.14
N LEU A 202 15.28 27.89 3.87
CA LEU A 202 16.05 27.09 2.92
C LEU A 202 15.76 27.53 1.48
N GLU A 203 16.81 27.58 0.68
CA GLU A 203 16.70 27.83 -0.76
C GLU A 203 16.10 26.59 -1.45
N GLU A 204 14.99 26.77 -2.16
CA GLU A 204 14.38 25.74 -3.00
C GLU A 204 14.83 25.88 -4.46
N ARG A 205 15.06 24.74 -5.12
CA ARG A 205 15.40 24.68 -6.54
C ARG A 205 14.63 23.56 -7.24
N ASN A 206 14.52 23.68 -8.56
CA ASN A 206 14.06 22.62 -9.43
C ASN A 206 15.27 21.80 -9.88
N PHE A 207 15.25 20.50 -9.59
CA PHE A 207 16.21 19.53 -10.09
C PHE A 207 15.58 18.78 -11.25
N THR A 208 16.12 18.97 -12.45
CA THR A 208 15.58 18.35 -13.67
C THR A 208 16.51 17.23 -14.14
N PHE A 209 15.92 16.08 -14.47
CA PHE A 209 16.59 14.89 -14.96
C PHE A 209 15.88 14.41 -16.23
N ASN A 210 16.63 13.93 -17.21
CA ASN A 210 16.06 13.20 -18.34
C ASN A 210 16.17 11.70 -18.04
N VAL A 211 15.03 11.02 -17.95
CA VAL A 211 14.95 9.58 -17.69
C VAL A 211 14.27 8.94 -18.89
N GLU A 212 15.07 8.38 -19.80
CA GLU A 212 14.62 7.68 -21.00
C GLU A 212 13.60 8.47 -21.84
N GLY A 213 13.84 9.78 -22.02
CA GLY A 213 12.98 10.67 -22.80
C GLY A 213 11.92 11.40 -21.99
N THR A 214 11.67 10.99 -20.73
CA THR A 214 10.78 11.72 -19.80
C THR A 214 11.57 12.79 -19.04
N GLU A 215 11.07 14.03 -19.03
CA GLU A 215 11.59 15.10 -18.18
C GLU A 215 11.05 14.95 -16.75
N VAL A 216 11.89 14.56 -15.81
CA VAL A 216 11.56 14.44 -14.39
C VAL A 216 12.08 15.65 -13.63
N THR A 217 11.17 16.48 -13.11
CA THR A 217 11.51 17.68 -12.33
C THR A 217 11.10 17.51 -10.87
N ILE A 218 12.04 17.69 -9.95
CA ILE A 218 11.80 17.62 -8.51
C ILE A 218 12.06 19.00 -7.90
N LYS A 219 11.03 19.61 -7.29
CA LYS A 219 11.17 20.85 -6.51
C LYS A 219 11.48 20.52 -5.06
N ALA A 220 12.65 20.95 -4.59
CA ALA A 220 13.14 20.65 -3.24
C ALA A 220 14.14 21.68 -2.70
N PRO A 221 14.29 21.81 -1.37
CA PRO A 221 15.44 22.46 -0.76
C PRO A 221 16.78 21.91 -1.26
N THR A 222 17.80 22.77 -1.38
CA THR A 222 19.14 22.39 -1.88
C THR A 222 19.81 21.27 -1.07
N ILE A 223 19.57 21.24 0.24
CA ILE A 223 20.04 20.18 1.15
C ILE A 223 19.52 18.78 0.77
N TYR A 224 18.42 18.70 0.00
CA TYR A 224 17.82 17.45 -0.48
C TYR A 224 18.18 17.10 -1.92
N THR A 225 19.30 17.62 -2.44
CA THR A 225 19.81 17.22 -3.78
C THR A 225 19.97 15.70 -3.92
N GLY A 226 20.44 15.02 -2.86
CA GLY A 226 20.56 13.56 -2.86
C GLY A 226 19.20 12.85 -2.97
N LEU A 227 18.17 13.40 -2.33
CA LEU A 227 16.82 12.87 -2.40
C LEU A 227 16.19 13.09 -3.78
N ALA A 228 16.38 14.26 -4.38
CA ALA A 228 15.91 14.52 -5.75
C ALA A 228 16.50 13.51 -6.75
N LYS A 229 17.80 13.23 -6.66
CA LYS A 229 18.46 12.16 -7.45
C LYS A 229 17.88 10.78 -7.16
N LYS A 230 17.57 10.49 -5.89
CA LYS A 230 16.96 9.21 -5.49
C LYS A 230 15.60 9.01 -6.16
N ILE A 231 14.73 10.03 -6.19
CA ILE A 231 13.42 9.97 -6.86
C ILE A 231 13.58 9.68 -8.35
N ALA A 232 14.44 10.43 -9.05
CA ALA A 232 14.70 10.20 -10.47
C ALA A 232 15.23 8.79 -10.76
N ASN A 233 16.11 8.26 -9.89
CA ASN A 233 16.63 6.90 -9.99
C ASN A 233 15.57 5.83 -9.72
N ILE A 234 14.65 6.05 -8.75
CA ILE A 234 13.53 5.14 -8.50
C ILE A 234 12.66 5.05 -9.76
N TYR A 235 12.27 6.21 -10.31
CA TYR A 235 11.49 6.25 -11.54
C TYR A 235 12.22 5.54 -12.69
N GLY A 236 13.52 5.83 -12.90
CA GLY A 236 14.30 5.15 -13.94
C GLY A 236 14.34 3.63 -13.81
N LYS A 237 14.44 3.10 -12.57
CA LYS A 237 14.41 1.66 -12.33
C LYS A 237 13.05 1.01 -12.58
N THR A 238 11.96 1.75 -12.39
CA THR A 238 10.59 1.22 -12.49
C THR A 238 9.91 1.58 -13.80
N LYS A 239 10.48 2.49 -14.59
CA LYS A 239 9.86 3.07 -15.80
C LYS A 239 9.39 2.01 -16.79
N SER A 240 10.23 1.05 -17.15
CA SER A 240 9.88 0.02 -18.14
C SER A 240 8.68 -0.83 -17.72
N LEU A 241 8.56 -1.15 -16.43
CA LEU A 241 7.42 -1.86 -15.86
C LEU A 241 6.18 -0.97 -15.80
N LEU A 242 6.34 0.31 -15.46
CA LEU A 242 5.24 1.28 -15.45
C LEU A 242 4.69 1.52 -16.86
N ASP A 243 5.56 1.69 -17.85
CA ASP A 243 5.17 1.81 -19.27
C ASP A 243 4.49 0.52 -19.76
N TYR A 244 4.94 -0.64 -19.28
CA TYR A 244 4.26 -1.90 -19.54
C TYR A 244 2.84 -1.92 -18.93
N VAL A 245 2.66 -1.51 -17.68
CA VAL A 245 1.31 -1.57 -17.07
C VAL A 245 0.38 -0.52 -17.67
N PHE A 246 0.83 0.71 -17.82
CA PHE A 246 -0.04 1.84 -18.17
C PHE A 246 -0.06 2.20 -19.65
N VAL A 247 0.74 1.54 -20.49
CA VAL A 247 0.81 1.66 -21.96
C VAL A 247 1.31 3.02 -22.46
N GLU A 248 1.04 4.10 -21.75
CA GLU A 248 1.48 5.46 -22.04
C GLU A 248 2.45 5.97 -20.98
N SER A 249 3.52 6.63 -21.44
CA SER A 249 4.46 7.37 -20.60
C SER A 249 4.02 8.82 -20.41
N PHE A 250 4.55 9.46 -19.37
CA PHE A 250 4.49 10.91 -19.25
C PHE A 250 5.70 11.54 -19.96
N ASP A 251 5.48 12.59 -20.74
CA ASP A 251 6.57 13.39 -21.31
C ASP A 251 7.27 14.20 -20.22
N LYS A 252 6.48 14.66 -19.24
CA LYS A 252 6.95 15.42 -18.08
C LYS A 252 6.33 14.89 -16.80
N LEU A 253 7.16 14.69 -15.79
CA LEU A 253 6.76 14.27 -14.45
C LEU A 253 7.32 15.23 -13.42
N GLU A 254 6.44 15.85 -12.64
CA GLU A 254 6.82 16.81 -11.60
C GLU A 254 6.61 16.21 -10.21
N PHE A 255 7.59 16.39 -9.32
CA PHE A 255 7.51 16.05 -7.90
C PHE A 255 7.77 17.29 -7.05
N GLN A 256 7.11 17.38 -5.90
CA GLN A 256 7.36 18.41 -4.91
C GLN A 256 7.50 17.80 -3.52
N LEU A 257 8.59 18.12 -2.84
CA LEU A 257 8.79 17.70 -1.46
C LEU A 257 8.00 18.60 -0.51
N PHE A 258 7.37 18.00 0.49
CA PHE A 258 6.72 18.75 1.56
C PHE A 258 7.07 18.22 2.94
N LEU A 259 6.98 19.13 3.91
CA LEU A 259 7.16 18.86 5.32
C LEU A 259 5.77 18.67 5.98
N PRO A 260 5.44 17.48 6.51
CA PRO A 260 4.19 17.27 7.23
C PRO A 260 4.24 18.01 8.56
N ARG A 261 3.08 18.24 9.17
CA ARG A 261 3.03 18.58 10.59
C ARG A 261 3.34 17.33 11.41
N LEU A 262 3.85 17.46 12.62
CA LEU A 262 4.18 16.33 13.50
C LEU A 262 2.98 15.39 13.73
N ARG A 263 1.77 15.94 13.77
CA ARG A 263 0.53 15.17 13.98
C ARG A 263 0.01 14.49 12.71
N ASP A 264 0.54 14.85 11.55
CA ASP A 264 0.07 14.42 10.23
C ASP A 264 1.14 13.57 9.51
N VAL A 265 2.06 12.96 10.26
CA VAL A 265 3.15 12.14 9.69
C VAL A 265 2.66 10.88 8.96
N SER A 266 1.40 10.47 9.18
CA SER A 266 0.77 9.32 8.51
C SER A 266 0.46 9.55 7.02
N THR A 267 0.39 10.79 6.55
CA THR A 267 0.22 11.09 5.12
C THR A 267 1.55 10.90 4.38
N LEU A 268 1.77 9.76 3.72
CA LEU A 268 3.05 9.40 3.10
C LEU A 268 3.34 10.16 1.79
N GLY A 269 2.31 10.43 1.00
CA GLY A 269 2.37 11.14 -0.27
C GLY A 269 0.96 11.54 -0.69
N TYR A 270 0.83 12.38 -1.71
CA TYR A 270 -0.46 12.58 -2.38
C TYR A 270 -0.30 13.23 -3.77
N VAL A 271 -1.33 13.05 -4.59
CA VAL A 271 -1.67 13.91 -5.73
C VAL A 271 -3.02 14.55 -5.43
N ARG A 272 -3.19 15.86 -5.65
CA ARG A 272 -4.45 16.52 -5.27
C ARG A 272 -5.61 15.98 -6.10
N GLY A 273 -6.76 15.73 -5.48
CA GLY A 273 -7.93 15.15 -6.17
C GLY A 273 -8.38 15.96 -7.39
N GLU A 274 -8.26 17.30 -7.32
CA GLU A 274 -8.55 18.19 -8.45
C GLU A 274 -7.58 17.98 -9.62
N GLU A 275 -6.31 17.68 -9.33
CA GLU A 275 -5.26 17.41 -10.32
C GLU A 275 -5.42 16.01 -10.93
N ILE A 276 -5.85 15.02 -10.13
CA ILE A 276 -6.20 13.68 -10.61
C ILE A 276 -7.39 13.79 -11.59
N ASN A 277 -8.45 14.50 -11.21
CA ASN A 277 -9.67 14.59 -12.02
C ASN A 277 -9.51 15.40 -13.34
N VAL A 278 -8.38 16.09 -13.54
CA VAL A 278 -7.99 16.72 -14.83
C VAL A 278 -6.89 15.95 -15.56
N GLY A 279 -6.80 14.63 -15.35
CA GLY A 279 -5.84 13.75 -16.04
C GLY A 279 -4.46 13.68 -15.40
N GLY A 280 -4.34 14.03 -14.12
CA GLY A 280 -3.08 13.94 -13.36
C GLY A 280 -2.06 15.03 -13.69
N SER A 281 -2.48 16.23 -14.11
CA SER A 281 -1.57 17.27 -14.61
C SER A 281 -0.73 17.98 -13.54
N GLY A 282 -1.03 17.78 -12.25
CA GLY A 282 -0.29 18.40 -11.14
C GLY A 282 0.92 17.60 -10.63
N PRO A 283 1.75 18.20 -9.77
CA PRO A 283 2.93 17.54 -9.22
C PRO A 283 2.55 16.43 -8.24
N ILE A 284 3.40 15.40 -8.16
CA ILE A 284 3.36 14.40 -7.09
C ILE A 284 3.96 15.00 -5.83
N TRP A 285 3.21 15.05 -4.74
CA TRP A 285 3.70 15.53 -3.46
C TRP A 285 4.26 14.37 -2.63
N ILE A 286 5.53 14.45 -2.24
CA ILE A 286 6.20 13.41 -1.46
C ILE A 286 6.54 13.93 -0.07
N ASN A 287 6.11 13.19 0.96
CA ASN A 287 6.42 13.49 2.34
C ASN A 287 7.89 13.17 2.64
N ILE A 288 8.68 14.16 3.07
CA ILE A 288 10.08 13.93 3.41
C ILE A 288 10.29 13.14 4.72
N ALA A 289 9.25 12.94 5.54
CA ALA A 289 9.29 12.07 6.71
C ALA A 289 9.57 10.60 6.35
N LEU A 290 9.26 10.18 5.11
CA LEU A 290 9.61 8.87 4.58
C LEU A 290 11.10 8.57 4.59
N LEU A 291 11.97 9.60 4.68
CA LEU A 291 13.41 9.41 4.91
C LEU A 291 13.74 8.68 6.22
N ARG A 292 12.78 8.63 7.15
CA ARG A 292 12.90 7.96 8.46
C ARG A 292 12.17 6.62 8.52
N TYR A 293 11.60 6.17 7.40
CA TYR A 293 10.88 4.90 7.31
C TYR A 293 11.83 3.77 6.89
N VAL A 294 11.36 2.53 7.08
CA VAL A 294 12.10 1.33 6.69
C VAL A 294 12.38 1.39 5.18
N PRO A 295 13.59 1.02 4.71
CA PRO A 295 13.86 0.94 3.26
C PRO A 295 12.76 0.18 2.52
N GLY A 296 12.38 0.68 1.35
CA GLY A 296 11.24 0.17 0.57
C GLY A 296 10.02 1.08 0.65
N TYR A 297 9.75 1.72 1.80
CA TYR A 297 8.61 2.63 1.94
C TYR A 297 8.71 3.86 1.04
N PHE A 298 9.84 4.56 1.08
CA PHE A 298 10.03 5.75 0.25
C PHE A 298 9.91 5.42 -1.24
N GLU A 299 10.53 4.32 -1.66
CA GLU A 299 10.53 3.85 -3.03
C GLU A 299 9.13 3.48 -3.53
N THR A 300 8.40 2.69 -2.73
CA THR A 300 7.04 2.28 -3.06
C THR A 300 6.08 3.45 -3.07
N THR A 301 6.19 4.41 -2.14
CA THR A 301 5.34 5.63 -2.18
C THR A 301 5.56 6.44 -3.46
N VAL A 302 6.80 6.59 -3.95
CA VAL A 302 7.06 7.29 -5.22
C VAL A 302 6.31 6.63 -6.38
N VAL A 303 6.28 5.30 -6.42
CA VAL A 303 5.58 4.53 -7.45
C VAL A 303 4.05 4.56 -7.23
N HIS A 304 3.59 4.50 -5.99
CA HIS A 304 2.18 4.59 -5.60
C HIS A 304 1.53 5.85 -6.14
N GLU A 305 2.15 7.00 -5.89
CA GLU A 305 1.63 8.29 -6.36
C GLU A 305 1.67 8.42 -7.90
N TYR A 306 2.66 7.78 -8.56
CA TYR A 306 2.67 7.68 -10.02
C TYR A 306 1.45 6.90 -10.51
N VAL A 307 1.12 5.77 -9.88
CA VAL A 307 -0.03 4.95 -10.27
C VAL A 307 -1.33 5.74 -10.19
N HIS A 308 -1.52 6.57 -9.16
CA HIS A 308 -2.68 7.47 -9.10
C HIS A 308 -2.78 8.39 -10.32
N LYS A 309 -1.68 9.02 -10.74
CA LYS A 309 -1.66 9.85 -11.97
C LYS A 309 -1.98 9.03 -13.21
N ALA A 310 -1.42 7.83 -13.32
CA ALA A 310 -1.61 6.97 -14.48
C ALA A 310 -3.06 6.48 -14.60
N LEU A 311 -3.72 6.11 -13.49
CA LEU A 311 -5.14 5.77 -13.45
C LEU A 311 -6.02 6.94 -13.85
N ALA A 312 -5.69 8.14 -13.38
CA ALA A 312 -6.39 9.36 -13.77
C ALA A 312 -6.34 9.60 -15.28
N ARG A 313 -5.15 9.45 -15.86
CA ARG A 313 -4.93 9.57 -17.31
C ARG A 313 -5.67 8.48 -18.09
N ALA A 314 -5.79 7.29 -17.53
CA ALA A 314 -6.59 6.20 -18.10
C ALA A 314 -8.11 6.46 -18.02
N GLY A 315 -8.55 7.53 -17.37
CA GLY A 315 -9.95 7.94 -17.26
C GLY A 315 -10.65 7.49 -15.98
N VAL A 316 -9.94 6.91 -15.00
CA VAL A 316 -10.53 6.55 -13.70
C VAL A 316 -10.59 7.78 -12.80
N GLU A 317 -11.80 8.18 -12.40
CA GLU A 317 -12.01 9.37 -11.57
C GLU A 317 -11.72 9.07 -10.09
N ALA A 318 -10.94 9.92 -9.41
CA ALA A 318 -10.65 9.75 -7.99
C ALA A 318 -11.75 10.36 -7.10
N ASN A 319 -12.94 9.76 -7.18
CA ASN A 319 -14.09 10.12 -6.36
C ASN A 319 -14.32 9.12 -5.21
N SER A 320 -15.31 9.40 -4.36
CA SER A 320 -15.58 8.57 -3.17
C SER A 320 -15.99 7.13 -3.47
N GLN A 321 -16.52 6.83 -4.67
CA GLN A 321 -16.91 5.47 -5.06
C GLN A 321 -15.74 4.65 -5.58
N LEU A 322 -14.76 5.31 -6.22
CA LEU A 322 -13.66 4.65 -6.93
C LEU A 322 -12.33 4.74 -6.19
N ARG A 323 -12.27 5.45 -5.05
CA ARG A 323 -11.01 5.61 -4.30
C ARG A 323 -10.41 4.27 -3.85
N TRP A 324 -11.24 3.30 -3.48
CA TRP A 324 -10.76 1.94 -3.17
C TRP A 324 -9.95 1.35 -4.33
N PHE A 325 -10.40 1.55 -5.57
CA PHE A 325 -9.69 1.03 -6.73
C PHE A 325 -8.38 1.80 -6.98
N HIS A 326 -8.37 3.12 -6.76
CA HIS A 326 -7.16 3.93 -6.82
C HIS A 326 -6.13 3.47 -5.79
N GLU A 327 -6.49 3.39 -4.51
CA GLU A 327 -5.56 3.00 -3.43
C GLU A 327 -5.14 1.54 -3.55
N GLY A 328 -6.09 0.63 -3.79
CA GLY A 328 -5.81 -0.80 -3.94
C GLY A 328 -4.89 -1.10 -5.12
N THR A 329 -5.13 -0.45 -6.27
CA THR A 329 -4.26 -0.60 -7.44
C THR A 329 -2.91 0.05 -7.23
N ALA A 330 -2.85 1.24 -6.62
CA ALA A 330 -1.58 1.89 -6.34
C ALA A 330 -0.72 1.06 -5.38
N GLN A 331 -1.32 0.51 -4.33
CA GLN A 331 -0.63 -0.34 -3.35
C GLN A 331 -0.11 -1.64 -3.99
N TYR A 332 -0.97 -2.38 -4.71
CA TYR A 332 -0.59 -3.61 -5.40
C TYR A 332 0.50 -3.37 -6.47
N VAL A 333 0.26 -2.42 -7.39
CA VAL A 333 1.17 -2.15 -8.51
C VAL A 333 2.50 -1.60 -8.00
N ALA A 334 2.52 -0.69 -7.04
CA ALA A 334 3.76 -0.15 -6.51
C ALA A 334 4.62 -1.22 -5.85
N LEU A 335 4.01 -2.10 -5.05
CA LEU A 335 4.72 -3.17 -4.37
C LEU A 335 5.32 -4.17 -5.37
N GLU A 336 4.53 -4.65 -6.34
CA GLU A 336 4.98 -5.62 -7.34
C GLU A 336 6.01 -5.04 -8.31
N ILE A 337 5.84 -3.79 -8.76
CA ILE A 337 6.83 -3.13 -9.63
C ILE A 337 8.14 -2.87 -8.88
N CYS A 338 8.09 -2.38 -7.64
CA CYS A 338 9.30 -2.18 -6.86
C CYS A 338 10.05 -3.49 -6.64
N LYS A 339 9.33 -4.56 -6.30
CA LYS A 339 9.89 -5.90 -6.15
C LYS A 339 10.60 -6.37 -7.43
N GLN A 340 9.93 -6.29 -8.58
CA GLN A 340 10.51 -6.70 -9.87
C GLN A 340 11.68 -5.80 -10.31
N ALA A 341 11.70 -4.53 -9.90
CA ALA A 341 12.81 -3.61 -10.13
C ALA A 341 14.01 -3.80 -9.16
N GLY A 342 13.97 -4.82 -8.30
CA GLY A 342 15.04 -5.13 -7.35
C GLY A 342 15.11 -4.17 -6.15
N ILE A 343 14.02 -3.47 -5.84
CA ILE A 343 13.88 -2.67 -4.63
C ILE A 343 13.46 -3.61 -3.49
N ASN A 344 14.14 -3.53 -2.34
CA ASN A 344 13.80 -4.36 -1.19
C ASN A 344 12.48 -3.90 -0.57
N VAL A 345 11.46 -4.74 -0.70
CA VAL A 345 10.11 -4.52 -0.16
C VAL A 345 9.67 -5.56 0.88
N SER A 346 10.60 -6.42 1.32
CA SER A 346 10.30 -7.56 2.20
C SER A 346 9.55 -7.20 3.48
N PHE A 347 9.81 -6.02 4.05
CA PHE A 347 9.09 -5.53 5.22
C PHE A 347 7.63 -5.20 4.88
N LEU A 348 7.39 -4.51 3.75
CA LEU A 348 6.05 -4.16 3.29
C LEU A 348 5.25 -5.40 2.91
N GLU A 349 5.88 -6.41 2.28
CA GLU A 349 5.22 -7.70 1.99
C GLU A 349 4.71 -8.36 3.28
N LYS A 350 5.53 -8.38 4.34
CA LYS A 350 5.13 -8.96 5.63
C LYS A 350 4.00 -8.19 6.30
N GLU A 351 4.00 -6.87 6.20
CA GLU A 351 2.90 -6.03 6.70
C GLU A 351 1.62 -6.25 5.90
N ARG A 352 1.72 -6.33 4.57
CA ARG A 352 0.61 -6.70 3.69
C ARG A 352 0.02 -8.04 4.07
N ASP A 353 0.83 -9.09 4.22
CA ASP A 353 0.35 -10.43 4.59
C ASP A 353 -0.39 -10.42 5.94
N SER A 354 0.10 -9.62 6.90
CA SER A 354 -0.54 -9.46 8.20
C SER A 354 -1.88 -8.70 8.10
N ALA A 355 -1.93 -7.67 7.26
CA ALA A 355 -3.13 -6.89 7.01
C ALA A 355 -4.19 -7.70 6.25
N PHE A 356 -3.79 -8.50 5.27
CA PHE A 356 -4.68 -9.38 4.51
C PHE A 356 -5.29 -10.44 5.40
N LYS A 357 -4.48 -11.07 6.26
CA LYS A 357 -5.00 -12.00 7.26
C LYS A 357 -6.06 -11.36 8.15
N TYR A 358 -5.84 -10.11 8.59
CA TYR A 358 -6.84 -9.38 9.37
C TYR A 358 -8.12 -9.14 8.57
N VAL A 359 -8.01 -8.74 7.30
CA VAL A 359 -9.15 -8.54 6.41
C VAL A 359 -9.95 -9.83 6.25
N GLU A 360 -9.28 -10.95 5.93
CA GLU A 360 -9.91 -12.27 5.77
C GLU A 360 -10.64 -12.76 7.03
N GLU A 361 -10.06 -12.50 8.20
CA GLU A 361 -10.62 -12.95 9.48
C GLU A 361 -11.77 -12.06 10.00
N ASN A 362 -11.87 -10.81 9.54
CA ASN A 362 -12.75 -9.80 10.18
C ASN A 362 -13.71 -9.07 9.22
N ILE A 363 -13.54 -9.19 7.90
CA ILE A 363 -14.33 -8.45 6.91
C ILE A 363 -15.04 -9.42 5.98
N GLU A 364 -16.37 -9.49 6.14
CA GLU A 364 -17.24 -10.29 5.26
C GLU A 364 -17.88 -9.44 4.15
N ASP A 365 -18.10 -8.15 4.42
CA ASP A 365 -18.75 -7.19 3.51
C ASP A 365 -17.80 -6.04 3.18
N PHE A 366 -17.43 -5.93 1.90
CA PHE A 366 -16.57 -4.87 1.38
C PHE A 366 -17.34 -3.66 0.83
N GLY A 367 -18.68 -3.68 0.90
CA GLY A 367 -19.56 -2.63 0.40
C GLY A 367 -19.29 -1.25 1.00
N PHE A 368 -18.69 -1.18 2.20
CA PHE A 368 -18.29 0.08 2.84
C PHE A 368 -17.25 0.87 2.02
N LEU A 369 -16.45 0.20 1.18
CA LEU A 369 -15.46 0.83 0.30
C LEU A 369 -16.06 1.75 -0.76
N GLN A 370 -17.36 1.62 -1.03
CA GLN A 370 -18.09 2.43 -2.02
C GLN A 370 -18.35 3.87 -1.52
N ASN A 371 -18.13 4.16 -0.24
CA ASN A 371 -18.28 5.49 0.33
C ASN A 371 -17.07 5.89 1.16
N TRP A 372 -15.92 6.01 0.48
CA TRP A 372 -14.63 6.27 1.11
C TRP A 372 -14.62 7.40 2.14
N ASN A 373 -15.28 8.51 1.84
CA ASN A 373 -15.26 9.71 2.67
C ASN A 373 -15.92 9.51 4.05
N THR A 374 -16.66 8.41 4.24
CA THR A 374 -17.32 8.08 5.51
C THR A 374 -16.54 7.08 6.37
N ILE A 375 -15.43 6.53 5.85
CA ILE A 375 -14.66 5.50 6.53
C ILE A 375 -13.77 6.16 7.59
N LEU A 376 -13.95 5.75 8.86
CA LEU A 376 -13.15 6.26 9.97
C LEU A 376 -11.76 5.62 10.01
N ASP A 377 -11.69 4.30 9.81
CA ASP A 377 -10.43 3.56 9.79
C ASP A 377 -9.86 3.53 8.36
N GLN A 378 -9.01 4.52 8.06
CA GLN A 378 -8.33 4.58 6.78
C GLN A 378 -7.36 3.40 6.59
N GLY A 379 -6.71 2.91 7.65
CA GLY A 379 -5.77 1.78 7.53
C GLY A 379 -6.48 0.52 7.04
N LEU A 380 -7.65 0.22 7.62
CA LEU A 380 -8.51 -0.87 7.17
C LEU A 380 -9.00 -0.67 5.73
N ALA A 381 -9.37 0.55 5.35
CA ALA A 381 -9.84 0.86 3.99
C ALA A 381 -8.75 0.55 2.93
N TYR A 382 -7.51 0.97 3.19
CA TYR A 382 -6.36 0.67 2.33
C TYR A 382 -6.10 -0.84 2.23
N ALA A 383 -6.05 -1.54 3.38
CA ALA A 383 -5.80 -2.98 3.42
C ALA A 383 -6.87 -3.78 2.66
N ALA A 384 -8.16 -3.48 2.91
CA ALA A 384 -9.27 -4.14 2.23
C ALA A 384 -9.29 -3.85 0.73
N SER A 385 -8.92 -2.64 0.32
CA SER A 385 -8.82 -2.26 -1.09
C SER A 385 -7.71 -3.01 -1.81
N GLU A 386 -6.51 -3.04 -1.21
CA GLU A 386 -5.37 -3.80 -1.74
C GLU A 386 -5.69 -5.29 -1.81
N TYR A 387 -6.37 -5.85 -0.81
CA TYR A 387 -6.82 -7.24 -0.79
C TYR A 387 -7.68 -7.58 -2.01
N LEU A 388 -8.75 -6.81 -2.26
CA LEU A 388 -9.63 -7.03 -3.43
C LEU A 388 -8.89 -6.91 -4.76
N VAL A 389 -8.02 -5.90 -4.90
CA VAL A 389 -7.25 -5.72 -6.14
C VAL A 389 -6.23 -6.85 -6.32
N THR A 390 -5.59 -7.31 -5.25
CA THR A 390 -4.64 -8.43 -5.30
C THR A 390 -5.35 -9.72 -5.68
N GLU A 391 -6.50 -10.02 -5.07
CA GLU A 391 -7.34 -11.18 -5.40
C GLU A 391 -7.71 -11.23 -6.89
N LEU A 392 -8.10 -10.09 -7.45
CA LEU A 392 -8.39 -9.98 -8.89
C LEU A 392 -7.11 -10.11 -9.72
N ALA A 393 -6.08 -9.34 -9.40
CA ALA A 393 -4.85 -9.31 -10.19
C ALA A 393 -4.22 -10.70 -10.26
N GLU A 394 -3.96 -11.34 -9.12
CA GLU A 394 -3.32 -12.66 -9.08
C GLU A 394 -4.15 -13.73 -9.81
N ARG A 395 -5.49 -13.69 -9.69
CA ARG A 395 -6.37 -14.61 -10.42
C ARG A 395 -6.28 -14.47 -11.94
N TYR A 396 -6.13 -13.25 -12.45
CA TYR A 396 -6.18 -12.95 -13.88
C TYR A 396 -4.81 -12.61 -14.50
N GLY A 397 -3.70 -12.90 -13.81
CA GLY A 397 -2.34 -12.82 -14.37
C GLY A 397 -1.51 -11.61 -13.92
N GLY A 398 -1.74 -11.14 -12.70
CA GLY A 398 -1.01 -10.08 -12.00
C GLY A 398 -1.00 -8.74 -12.72
N LEU A 399 0.18 -8.13 -12.87
CA LEU A 399 0.37 -6.87 -13.60
C LEU A 399 -0.19 -6.90 -15.04
N SER A 400 -0.24 -8.08 -15.69
CA SER A 400 -0.82 -8.20 -17.04
C SER A 400 -2.34 -7.98 -17.04
N PHE A 401 -3.03 -8.33 -15.95
CA PHE A 401 -4.46 -8.03 -15.78
C PHE A 401 -4.67 -6.53 -15.63
N ILE A 402 -3.90 -5.88 -14.75
CA ILE A 402 -3.97 -4.42 -14.56
C ILE A 402 -3.73 -3.69 -15.88
N ARG A 403 -2.76 -4.15 -16.69
CA ARG A 403 -2.55 -3.62 -18.05
C ARG A 403 -3.80 -3.70 -18.91
N ARG A 404 -4.49 -4.86 -18.95
CA ARG A 404 -5.73 -5.01 -19.72
C ARG A 404 -6.84 -4.10 -19.18
N VAL A 405 -6.95 -3.95 -17.86
CA VAL A 405 -7.91 -3.02 -17.23
C VAL A 405 -7.67 -1.59 -17.72
N VAL A 406 -6.43 -1.12 -17.68
CA VAL A 406 -6.06 0.22 -18.19
C VAL A 406 -6.38 0.35 -19.68
N GLN A 407 -6.05 -0.65 -20.49
CA GLN A 407 -6.36 -0.66 -21.92
C GLN A 407 -7.87 -0.58 -22.19
N GLU A 408 -8.71 -1.30 -21.44
CA GLU A 408 -10.16 -1.21 -21.58
C GLU A 408 -10.70 0.16 -21.08
N ALA A 409 -10.14 0.69 -19.98
CA ALA A 409 -10.50 2.01 -19.45
C ALA A 409 -10.30 3.13 -20.47
N THR A 410 -9.15 3.14 -21.17
CA THR A 410 -8.84 4.17 -22.16
C THR A 410 -9.81 4.24 -23.36
N LYS A 411 -10.61 3.18 -23.60
CA LYS A 411 -11.55 3.12 -24.74
C LYS A 411 -12.90 3.76 -24.46
N VAL A 412 -13.29 3.92 -23.19
CA VAL A 412 -14.69 4.18 -22.80
C VAL A 412 -14.93 5.56 -22.20
N GLY A 413 -13.89 6.39 -22.11
CA GLY A 413 -13.96 7.73 -21.51
C GLY A 413 -14.01 7.70 -19.97
N PRO A 414 -14.46 8.78 -19.30
CA PRO A 414 -14.41 8.90 -17.86
C PRO A 414 -15.22 7.82 -17.12
N ILE A 415 -14.60 7.18 -16.14
CA ILE A 415 -15.16 6.13 -15.29
C ILE A 415 -15.46 6.76 -13.95
N LYS A 416 -16.75 6.81 -13.59
CA LYS A 416 -17.22 7.54 -12.40
C LYS A 416 -17.92 6.70 -11.35
N THR A 417 -18.31 5.48 -11.71
CA THR A 417 -19.16 4.62 -10.88
C THR A 417 -18.59 3.21 -10.77
N ASN A 418 -18.88 2.54 -9.66
CA ASN A 418 -18.47 1.15 -9.45
C ASN A 418 -19.02 0.21 -10.53
N SER A 419 -20.27 0.40 -11.00
CA SER A 419 -20.82 -0.39 -12.10
C SER A 419 -19.97 -0.29 -13.37
N LYS A 420 -19.54 0.92 -13.74
CA LYS A 420 -18.72 1.11 -14.94
C LYS A 420 -17.32 0.52 -14.77
N LEU A 421 -16.73 0.69 -13.58
CA LEU A 421 -15.44 0.07 -13.26
C LEU A 421 -15.53 -1.47 -13.32
N VAL A 422 -16.54 -2.07 -12.70
CA VAL A 422 -16.74 -3.54 -12.70
C VAL A 422 -16.98 -4.06 -14.12
N GLN A 423 -17.67 -3.31 -14.97
CA GLN A 423 -17.80 -3.65 -16.39
C GLN A 423 -16.42 -3.73 -17.09
N ILE A 424 -15.53 -2.78 -16.81
CA ILE A 424 -14.17 -2.74 -17.37
C ILE A 424 -13.31 -3.88 -16.83
N LEU A 425 -13.36 -4.13 -15.53
CA LEU A 425 -12.69 -5.27 -14.89
C LEU A 425 -13.15 -6.58 -15.53
N SER A 426 -14.46 -6.72 -15.79
CA SER A 426 -15.05 -7.88 -16.45
C SER A 426 -14.53 -8.06 -17.88
N TYR A 427 -14.42 -6.97 -18.66
CA TYR A 427 -13.83 -7.03 -20.01
C TYR A 427 -12.36 -7.45 -19.98
N ALA A 428 -11.58 -6.96 -19.02
CA ALA A 428 -10.18 -7.31 -18.86
C ALA A 428 -9.97 -8.75 -18.35
N ALA A 429 -10.90 -9.25 -17.53
CA ALA A 429 -10.91 -10.63 -17.03
C ALA A 429 -11.38 -11.63 -18.10
N GLY A 430 -12.23 -11.18 -19.01
CA GLY A 430 -12.88 -12.04 -20.00
C GLY A 430 -14.08 -12.80 -19.44
N GLU A 431 -14.62 -12.39 -18.28
CA GLU A 431 -15.82 -12.95 -17.67
C GLU A 431 -16.58 -11.90 -16.86
N ASN A 432 -17.86 -12.15 -16.54
CA ASN A 432 -18.70 -11.21 -15.81
C ASN A 432 -18.40 -11.26 -14.30
N LEU A 433 -17.80 -10.19 -13.76
CA LEU A 433 -17.44 -10.08 -12.34
C LEU A 433 -18.55 -9.48 -11.46
N ALA A 434 -19.67 -9.03 -12.02
CA ALA A 434 -20.74 -8.42 -11.22
C ALA A 434 -21.30 -9.34 -10.12
N PRO A 435 -21.50 -10.66 -10.33
CA PRO A 435 -21.91 -11.56 -9.25
C PRO A 435 -20.92 -11.57 -8.09
N GLN A 436 -19.62 -11.70 -8.37
CA GLN A 436 -18.57 -11.70 -7.35
C GLN A 436 -18.54 -10.38 -6.57
N PHE A 437 -18.67 -9.24 -7.25
CA PHE A 437 -18.71 -7.94 -6.57
C PHE A 437 -19.96 -7.77 -5.70
N ARG A 438 -21.13 -8.29 -6.11
CA ARG A 438 -22.34 -8.30 -5.29
C ARG A 438 -22.17 -9.20 -4.06
N ASP A 439 -21.51 -10.34 -4.20
CA ASP A 439 -21.18 -11.23 -3.09
C ASP A 439 -20.20 -10.56 -2.11
N TRP A 440 -19.28 -9.73 -2.61
CA TRP A 440 -18.44 -8.84 -1.79
C TRP A 440 -19.18 -7.61 -1.22
N GLY A 441 -20.49 -7.48 -1.46
CA GLY A 441 -21.32 -6.41 -0.91
C GLY A 441 -21.36 -5.11 -1.72
N PHE A 442 -20.80 -5.08 -2.93
CA PHE A 442 -20.92 -3.92 -3.82
C PHE A 442 -22.31 -3.83 -4.46
N ALA A 443 -22.82 -2.60 -4.59
CA ALA A 443 -24.08 -2.33 -5.27
C ALA A 443 -23.83 -2.14 -6.77
N ILE A 444 -23.88 -3.26 -7.53
CA ILE A 444 -23.56 -3.27 -8.96
C ILE A 444 -24.80 -3.48 -9.83
N GLU A 445 -25.09 -2.48 -10.65
CA GLU A 445 -26.10 -2.50 -11.71
C GLU A 445 -25.41 -2.37 -13.07
N LEU A 446 -25.37 -3.46 -13.85
CA LEU A 446 -24.79 -3.45 -15.20
C LEU A 446 -25.86 -3.09 -16.23
N GLU A 447 -25.48 -2.29 -17.24
CA GLU A 447 -26.35 -1.93 -18.37
C GLU A 447 -26.67 -3.13 -19.29
N ASP A 448 -25.81 -4.16 -19.29
CA ASP A 448 -26.00 -5.40 -20.04
C ASP A 448 -25.45 -6.59 -19.23
N GLU A 449 -26.34 -7.41 -18.65
CA GLU A 449 -25.95 -8.64 -17.94
C GLU A 449 -25.55 -9.77 -18.91
N ASN A 450 -25.94 -9.68 -20.19
CA ASN A 450 -25.57 -10.64 -21.23
C ASN A 450 -24.26 -10.23 -21.90
N PHE A 451 -23.18 -10.36 -21.13
CA PHE A 451 -21.81 -10.13 -21.56
C PHE A 451 -21.52 -10.80 -22.93
N PRO A 452 -21.27 -10.06 -24.03
CA PRO A 452 -20.88 -10.69 -25.28
C PRO A 452 -19.39 -11.01 -25.16
N LEU A 453 -19.08 -12.22 -24.71
CA LEU A 453 -17.72 -12.74 -24.73
C LEU A 453 -17.14 -12.58 -26.14
N PRO A 454 -15.91 -12.06 -26.32
CA PRO A 454 -15.33 -11.86 -27.65
C PRO A 454 -15.25 -13.16 -28.46
N HIS A 455 -15.13 -14.30 -27.79
CA HIS A 455 -15.19 -15.62 -28.41
C HIS A 455 -16.60 -16.02 -28.87
N LEU A 456 -17.68 -15.57 -28.23
CA LEU A 456 -19.06 -15.78 -28.73
C LEU A 456 -19.34 -14.97 -30.00
N LYS A 457 -18.78 -13.76 -30.13
CA LYS A 457 -18.81 -13.01 -31.41
C LYS A 457 -18.03 -13.73 -32.51
N LEU A 458 -16.86 -14.30 -32.19
CA LEU A 458 -16.08 -15.08 -33.15
C LEU A 458 -16.81 -16.37 -33.55
N ILE A 459 -17.39 -17.09 -32.59
CA ILE A 459 -18.18 -18.32 -32.83
C ILE A 459 -19.42 -18.01 -33.66
N SER A 460 -20.15 -16.93 -33.37
CA SER A 460 -21.31 -16.53 -34.18
C SER A 460 -20.92 -16.09 -35.59
N ILE A 461 -19.80 -15.37 -35.77
CA ILE A 461 -19.26 -15.06 -37.10
C ILE A 461 -18.85 -16.34 -37.85
N LEU A 462 -18.20 -17.30 -37.17
CA LEU A 462 -17.82 -18.59 -37.75
C LEU A 462 -19.03 -19.45 -38.11
N ILE A 463 -20.09 -19.43 -37.29
CA ILE A 463 -21.36 -20.11 -37.59
C ILE A 463 -22.04 -19.45 -38.79
N ILE A 464 -22.12 -18.12 -38.83
CA ILE A 464 -22.72 -17.38 -39.97
C ILE A 464 -21.92 -17.63 -41.25
N ALA A 465 -20.59 -17.59 -41.19
CA ALA A 465 -19.72 -17.91 -42.32
C ALA A 465 -19.88 -19.37 -42.75
N GLY A 466 -19.94 -20.31 -41.81
CA GLY A 466 -20.19 -21.72 -42.06
C GLY A 466 -21.54 -21.97 -42.73
N VAL A 467 -22.61 -21.32 -42.25
CA VAL A 467 -23.94 -21.36 -42.85
C VAL A 467 -23.91 -20.75 -44.26
N ALA A 468 -23.26 -19.60 -44.46
CA ALA A 468 -23.14 -18.98 -45.77
C ALA A 468 -22.37 -19.86 -46.77
N ILE A 469 -21.28 -20.49 -46.35
CA ILE A 469 -20.51 -21.45 -47.18
C ILE A 469 -21.36 -22.68 -47.48
N PHE A 470 -22.10 -23.20 -46.51
CA PHE A 470 -22.98 -24.35 -46.69
C PHE A 470 -24.16 -24.04 -47.63
N SER A 471 -24.78 -22.87 -47.49
CA SER A 471 -25.82 -22.38 -48.40
C SER A 471 -25.27 -22.15 -49.81
N MET A 472 -24.06 -21.59 -49.94
CA MET A 472 -23.37 -21.45 -51.23
C MET A 472 -23.06 -22.82 -51.85
N TYR A 473 -22.62 -23.79 -51.06
CA TYR A 473 -22.37 -25.17 -51.51
C TYR A 473 -23.66 -25.84 -51.99
N ILE A 474 -24.77 -25.70 -51.26
CA ILE A 474 -26.10 -26.18 -51.69
C ILE A 474 -26.53 -25.49 -52.99
N LEU A 475 -26.35 -24.17 -53.11
CA LEU A 475 -26.70 -23.41 -54.30
C LEU A 475 -25.86 -23.85 -55.51
N ILE A 476 -24.55 -24.02 -55.35
CA ILE A 476 -23.65 -24.55 -56.37
C ILE A 476 -24.08 -25.97 -56.76
N ARG A 477 -24.37 -26.85 -55.80
CA ARG A 477 -24.87 -28.21 -56.07
C ARG A 477 -26.21 -28.17 -56.82
N TYR A 478 -27.13 -27.28 -56.44
CA TYR A 478 -28.41 -27.10 -57.10
C TYR A 478 -28.25 -26.61 -58.55
N VAL A 479 -27.35 -25.65 -58.78
CA VAL A 479 -27.04 -25.12 -60.13
C VAL A 479 -26.31 -26.15 -60.99
N VAL A 480 -25.36 -26.90 -60.43
CA VAL A 480 -24.65 -28.00 -61.12
C VAL A 480 -25.61 -29.14 -61.45
N MET A 481 -26.58 -29.44 -60.59
CA MET A 481 -27.64 -30.43 -60.87
C MET A 481 -28.67 -29.93 -61.88
N ARG A 482 -28.90 -28.62 -62.02
CA ARG A 482 -29.73 -28.04 -63.10
C ARG A 482 -29.13 -28.22 -64.50
N GLY A 483 -27.85 -28.55 -64.60
CA GLY A 483 -27.16 -28.80 -65.88
C GLY A 483 -27.32 -30.21 -66.45
N LYS A 484 -27.98 -31.15 -65.75
CA LYS A 484 -28.21 -32.51 -66.24
C LYS A 484 -29.69 -32.88 -66.11
N LYS A 485 -30.44 -32.81 -67.22
CA LYS A 485 -31.74 -33.51 -67.33
C LYS A 485 -31.48 -35.02 -67.30
N PRO A 486 -32.00 -35.80 -66.35
CA PRO A 486 -32.06 -37.24 -66.48
C PRO A 486 -33.44 -37.58 -67.06
N VAL A 487 -33.54 -37.72 -68.38
CA VAL A 487 -34.58 -38.60 -68.93
C VAL A 487 -33.91 -39.96 -68.99
N GLY A 488 -33.99 -40.70 -67.89
CA GLY A 488 -33.51 -42.08 -67.86
C GLY A 488 -34.31 -42.93 -68.84
N ASP A 489 -33.65 -43.89 -69.48
CA ASP A 489 -34.15 -44.71 -70.59
C ASP A 489 -35.49 -45.45 -70.36
N PHE A 490 -36.01 -45.43 -69.13
CA PHE A 490 -37.21 -46.13 -68.66
C PHE A 490 -38.52 -45.33 -68.73
N TYR A 491 -38.45 -44.01 -68.96
CA TYR A 491 -39.65 -43.15 -68.97
C TYR A 491 -39.83 -42.48 -70.33
N MET A 492 -41.09 -42.31 -70.74
CA MET A 492 -41.51 -41.56 -71.92
C MET A 492 -42.57 -40.52 -71.55
N GLN A 493 -42.77 -39.53 -72.42
CA GLN A 493 -43.81 -38.54 -72.26
C GLN A 493 -45.06 -39.00 -73.04
N CYS A 494 -46.22 -39.01 -72.38
CA CYS A 494 -47.48 -39.37 -73.03
C CYS A 494 -47.77 -38.36 -74.17
N PRO A 495 -47.98 -38.81 -75.42
CA PRO A 495 -48.23 -37.93 -76.55
C PRO A 495 -49.56 -37.18 -76.47
N HIS A 496 -50.49 -37.63 -75.62
CA HIS A 496 -51.83 -37.04 -75.52
C HIS A 496 -51.94 -35.96 -74.46
N CYS A 497 -51.28 -36.11 -73.30
CA CYS A 497 -51.42 -35.16 -72.19
C CYS A 497 -50.10 -34.60 -71.66
N GLY A 498 -48.96 -35.09 -72.15
CA GLY A 498 -47.64 -34.61 -71.72
C GLY A 498 -47.15 -35.15 -70.37
N ALA A 499 -47.89 -36.03 -69.70
CA ALA A 499 -47.46 -36.65 -68.45
C ALA A 499 -46.28 -37.62 -68.68
N ILE A 500 -45.31 -37.65 -67.75
CA ILE A 500 -44.20 -38.63 -67.80
C ILE A 500 -44.70 -39.98 -67.26
N ILE A 501 -44.57 -41.02 -68.06
CA ILE A 501 -45.05 -42.38 -67.79
C ILE A 501 -43.93 -43.40 -68.08
N SER A 502 -44.02 -44.60 -67.50
CA SER A 502 -43.08 -45.69 -67.85
C SER A 502 -43.28 -46.13 -69.30
N LYS A 503 -42.22 -46.55 -70.01
CA LYS A 503 -42.33 -47.09 -71.38
C LYS A 503 -43.11 -48.40 -71.47
N ASP A 504 -43.35 -49.09 -70.35
CA ASP A 504 -43.98 -50.43 -70.32
C ASP A 504 -45.50 -50.41 -70.10
N VAL A 505 -46.11 -49.21 -70.02
CA VAL A 505 -47.57 -49.09 -69.87
C VAL A 505 -48.25 -48.98 -71.22
N TYR A 506 -49.36 -49.71 -71.40
CA TYR A 506 -50.20 -49.64 -72.60
C TYR A 506 -51.19 -48.47 -72.54
N PHE A 507 -51.59 -48.04 -71.35
CA PHE A 507 -52.48 -46.90 -71.13
C PHE A 507 -51.83 -45.88 -70.20
N CYS A 508 -52.00 -44.59 -70.51
CA CYS A 508 -51.56 -43.52 -69.64
C CYS A 508 -52.44 -43.49 -68.37
N PRO A 509 -51.89 -43.66 -67.15
CA PRO A 509 -52.68 -43.66 -65.92
C PRO A 509 -53.30 -42.30 -65.60
N TYR A 510 -52.85 -41.22 -66.24
CA TYR A 510 -53.34 -39.86 -65.99
C TYR A 510 -54.49 -39.45 -66.91
N CYS A 511 -54.49 -39.89 -68.18
CA CYS A 511 -55.53 -39.50 -69.14
C CYS A 511 -56.35 -40.68 -69.67
N GLY A 512 -56.01 -41.91 -69.30
CA GLY A 512 -56.72 -43.12 -69.67
C GLY A 512 -56.60 -43.54 -71.15
N ARG A 513 -55.81 -42.82 -71.96
CA ARG A 513 -55.61 -43.12 -73.39
C ARG A 513 -54.47 -44.11 -73.62
N GLU A 514 -54.65 -44.95 -74.62
CA GLU A 514 -53.64 -45.91 -75.08
C GLU A 514 -52.40 -45.20 -75.62
N VAL A 515 -51.23 -45.78 -75.40
CA VAL A 515 -49.92 -45.17 -75.72
C VAL A 515 -49.01 -46.07 -76.57
N LYS A 516 -49.43 -47.31 -76.88
CA LYS A 516 -48.76 -48.22 -77.83
C LYS A 516 -49.80 -49.00 -78.64
N GLU A 517 -49.55 -49.16 -79.93
CA GLU A 517 -50.39 -49.91 -80.86
C GLU A 517 -50.01 -51.41 -80.77
N LEU A 518 -51.00 -52.30 -80.60
CA LEU A 518 -50.81 -53.76 -80.54
C LEU A 518 -50.58 -54.33 -81.95
N GLU A 519 -49.32 -54.56 -82.34
CA GLU A 519 -49.01 -55.41 -83.50
C GLU A 519 -49.19 -56.89 -83.12
N ILE A 520 -50.32 -57.47 -83.53
CA ILE A 520 -50.55 -58.92 -83.51
C ILE A 520 -50.05 -59.46 -84.85
N GLU A 521 -48.78 -59.89 -84.93
CA GLU A 521 -48.30 -60.69 -86.05
C GLU A 521 -48.71 -62.15 -85.86
N LEU A 522 -49.80 -62.53 -86.54
CA LEU A 522 -50.15 -63.92 -86.86
C LEU A 522 -49.25 -64.38 -88.01
N HIS A 523 -48.39 -65.38 -87.78
CA HIS A 523 -47.66 -66.06 -88.84
C HIS A 523 -48.16 -67.52 -88.99
N PRO A 524 -48.79 -67.88 -90.12
CA PRO A 524 -49.30 -69.22 -90.41
C PRO A 524 -48.33 -70.06 -91.26
N SER A 525 -47.71 -71.07 -90.64
CA SER A 525 -47.06 -72.27 -91.23
C SER A 525 -46.42 -73.00 -90.05
N ASP A 526 -46.91 -74.14 -89.54
CA ASP A 526 -46.88 -75.42 -90.23
C ASP A 526 -47.93 -76.38 -89.65
N TRP A 527 -48.78 -76.88 -90.54
CA TRP A 527 -49.58 -78.08 -90.38
C TRP A 527 -48.87 -79.18 -91.17
N GLU A 528 -48.59 -80.31 -90.52
CA GLU A 528 -48.39 -81.70 -91.01
C GLU A 528 -47.40 -82.38 -90.04
N THR A 529 -47.84 -83.32 -89.19
CA THR A 529 -48.06 -84.70 -89.63
C THR A 529 -48.73 -85.55 -88.54
N PHE A 530 -49.71 -86.35 -88.99
CA PHE A 530 -50.09 -87.72 -88.60
C PHE A 530 -50.53 -88.10 -87.16
N GLU A 531 -51.84 -88.38 -87.07
CA GLU A 531 -52.53 -89.60 -86.63
C GLU A 531 -51.96 -90.56 -85.55
N SER A 532 -52.94 -91.00 -84.74
CA SER A 532 -53.10 -92.22 -83.94
C SER A 532 -52.14 -93.40 -84.15
N ASP A 533 -51.54 -93.86 -83.04
CA ASP A 533 -52.13 -94.91 -82.19
C ASP A 533 -51.85 -94.63 -80.70
#